data_AF-A0A0E3PGA1-F1
#
_entry.id   AF-A0A0E3PGA1-F1
#
_cell.length_a   1.000
_cell.length_b   1.000
_cell.length_c   1.000
_cell.angle_alpha   90.00
_cell.angle_beta   90.00
_cell.angle_gamma   90.00
#
_symmetry.space_group_name_H-M   'P 1'
#
loop_
_entity.id
_entity.type
_entity.pdbx_description
1 polymer ?
#
loop_
_entity_poly.entity_id
_entity_poly.type
_entity_poly.pdbx_seq_one_letter_code
_entity_poly.pdbx_strand_id
1 'polypeptide(L)'
;MFVGGLCTLFPDITAVYNLFVNGNLEHCSIGPIPTHSLLFSFIAIIFGMLVGYAAYREFDKALYMAIFAEAAFLTHLLLDDVAEGGCTYLYPLYNGHISIFSMMDTGFAEAGLFKYLIVSFVSVFCVFVVILMALFALNKFGFEFGYRAEK
;
A
#
# COMPACT_ATOMS: atom_id res chain seq x y z
N MET A 1 5.87 13.31 -5.57
CA MET A 1 6.03 12.40 -6.73
C MET A 1 7.16 11.39 -6.49
N PHE A 2 8.43 11.81 -6.34
CA PHE A 2 9.56 10.89 -6.09
C PHE A 2 9.34 9.91 -4.92
N VAL A 3 8.98 10.42 -3.72
CA VAL A 3 8.73 9.59 -2.53
C VAL A 3 7.64 8.56 -2.79
N GLY A 4 6.52 8.98 -3.39
CA GLY A 4 5.43 8.08 -3.73
C GLY A 4 5.88 6.98 -4.69
N GLY A 5 6.59 7.32 -5.77
CA GLY A 5 7.10 6.35 -6.73
C GLY A 5 8.04 5.32 -6.11
N LEU A 6 8.97 5.74 -5.24
CA LEU A 6 9.83 4.80 -4.53
C LEU A 6 9.06 3.92 -3.54
N CYS A 7 8.16 4.51 -2.75
CA CYS A 7 7.40 3.77 -1.75
C CYS A 7 6.41 2.78 -2.37
N THR A 8 5.90 3.06 -3.58
CA THR A 8 5.14 2.08 -4.37
C THR A 8 6.02 0.93 -4.87
N LEU A 9 7.33 1.12 -5.05
CA LEU A 9 8.24 0.05 -5.49
C LEU A 9 8.86 -0.73 -4.32
N PHE A 10 8.70 -0.28 -3.07
CA PHE A 10 9.29 -0.93 -1.91
C PHE A 10 8.84 -2.38 -1.70
N PRO A 11 7.55 -2.74 -1.89
CA PRO A 11 7.14 -4.13 -1.76
C PRO A 11 7.90 -5.03 -2.77
N ASP A 12 8.05 -4.56 -4.01
CA ASP A 12 8.74 -5.25 -5.11
C ASP A 12 10.27 -5.38 -4.98
N ILE A 13 10.93 -4.68 -4.03
CA ILE A 13 12.38 -4.83 -3.82
C ILE A 13 12.76 -6.30 -3.59
N THR A 14 11.83 -7.06 -3.01
CA THR A 14 12.05 -8.47 -2.69
C THR A 14 12.04 -9.38 -3.92
N ALA A 15 11.35 -8.98 -5.00
CA ALA A 15 11.46 -9.60 -6.33
C ALA A 15 12.90 -9.54 -6.84
N VAL A 16 13.51 -8.35 -6.73
CA VAL A 16 14.89 -8.12 -7.17
C VAL A 16 15.86 -8.93 -6.33
N TYR A 17 15.65 -8.96 -5.01
CA TYR A 17 16.45 -9.81 -4.12
C TYR A 17 16.37 -11.29 -4.51
N ASN A 18 15.16 -11.82 -4.71
CA ASN A 18 14.97 -13.22 -5.06
C ASN A 18 15.51 -13.57 -6.45
N LEU A 19 15.50 -12.63 -7.40
CA LEU A 19 16.11 -12.83 -8.71
C LEU A 19 17.61 -13.10 -8.59
N PHE A 20 18.32 -12.35 -7.73
CA PHE A 20 19.76 -12.51 -7.55
C PHE A 20 20.13 -13.67 -6.63
N VAL A 21 19.34 -13.95 -5.59
CA VAL A 21 19.69 -14.95 -4.56
C VAL A 21 19.09 -16.32 -4.84
N ASN A 22 17.82 -16.37 -5.26
CA ASN A 22 17.04 -17.60 -5.43
C ASN A 22 16.80 -17.96 -6.91
N GLY A 23 17.11 -17.05 -7.84
CA GLY A 23 16.90 -17.26 -9.28
C GLY A 23 15.44 -17.26 -9.71
N ASN A 24 14.54 -16.69 -8.89
CA ASN A 24 13.10 -16.60 -9.17
C ASN A 24 12.60 -15.14 -9.06
N LEU A 25 11.37 -14.88 -9.49
CA LEU A 25 10.73 -13.55 -9.43
C LEU A 25 9.59 -13.50 -8.39
N GLU A 26 9.65 -14.34 -7.36
CA GLU A 26 8.70 -14.24 -6.24
C GLU A 26 8.92 -12.89 -5.55
N HIS A 27 7.85 -12.11 -5.35
CA HIS A 27 7.95 -10.74 -4.83
C HIS A 27 7.15 -10.52 -3.56
N CYS A 28 6.31 -11.48 -3.14
CA CYS A 28 5.53 -11.38 -1.91
C CYS A 28 6.27 -11.91 -0.67
N SER A 29 7.46 -12.49 -0.83
CA SER A 29 8.23 -13.11 0.24
C SER A 29 9.74 -13.03 0.03
N ILE A 30 10.49 -13.07 1.12
CA ILE A 30 11.92 -13.41 1.12
C ILE A 30 12.06 -14.75 1.82
N GLY A 31 12.26 -15.81 1.03
CA GLY A 31 12.19 -17.18 1.56
C GLY A 31 10.84 -17.44 2.24
N PRO A 32 10.80 -17.90 3.50
CA PRO A 32 9.54 -18.18 4.21
C PRO A 32 8.88 -16.93 4.83
N ILE A 33 9.50 -15.75 4.72
CA ILE A 33 9.03 -14.52 5.36
C ILE A 33 8.22 -13.72 4.34
N PRO A 34 6.91 -13.49 4.55
CA PRO A 34 6.14 -12.62 3.69
C PRO A 34 6.47 -11.16 3.95
N THR A 35 6.73 -10.43 2.88
CA THR A 35 7.24 -9.06 2.90
C THR A 35 6.18 -8.03 2.54
N HIS A 36 5.08 -8.48 1.93
CA HIS A 36 3.89 -7.70 1.64
C HIS A 36 2.96 -7.66 2.86
N SER A 37 3.46 -7.09 3.97
CA SER A 37 2.71 -6.94 5.22
C SER A 37 2.60 -5.49 5.65
N LEU A 38 1.56 -5.19 6.42
CA LEU A 38 1.36 -3.89 7.07
C LEU A 38 2.50 -3.58 8.06
N LEU A 39 3.23 -4.60 8.54
CA LEU A 39 4.40 -4.37 9.38
C LEU A 39 5.59 -3.88 8.53
N PHE A 40 5.70 -4.31 7.29
CA PHE A 40 6.75 -3.84 6.38
C PHE A 40 6.47 -2.42 5.86
N SER A 41 5.21 -1.96 5.86
CA SER A 41 4.87 -0.58 5.48
C SER A 41 5.49 0.47 6.40
N PHE A 42 5.87 0.12 7.64
CA PHE A 42 6.64 1.00 8.53
C PHE A 42 7.94 1.51 7.90
N ILE A 43 8.56 0.76 6.97
CA ILE A 43 9.74 1.22 6.22
C ILE A 43 9.39 2.43 5.34
N ALA A 44 8.22 2.41 4.69
CA ALA A 44 7.72 3.54 3.90
C ALA A 44 7.44 4.76 4.79
N ILE A 45 6.83 4.57 5.96
CA ILE A 45 6.60 5.65 6.95
C ILE A 45 7.92 6.29 7.37
N ILE A 46 8.91 5.48 7.80
CA ILE A 46 10.21 5.98 8.26
C ILE A 46 10.93 6.70 7.11
N PHE A 47 10.95 6.13 5.91
CA PHE A 47 11.56 6.75 4.74
C PHE A 47 10.90 8.09 4.40
N GLY A 48 9.56 8.13 4.33
CA GLY A 48 8.81 9.35 4.06
C GLY A 48 9.06 10.43 5.10
N MET A 49 9.10 10.07 6.38
CA MET A 49 9.42 10.99 7.47
C MET A 49 10.84 11.55 7.33
N LEU A 50 11.84 10.71 7.06
CA LEU A 50 13.23 11.13 6.89
C LEU A 50 13.40 12.07 5.70
N VAL A 51 12.84 11.72 4.53
CA VAL A 51 12.91 12.55 3.33
C VAL A 51 12.16 13.87 3.54
N GLY A 52 10.97 13.82 4.13
CA GLY A 52 10.17 15.01 4.43
C GLY A 52 10.90 15.95 5.38
N TYR A 53 11.49 15.41 6.46
CA TYR A 53 12.27 16.23 7.40
C TYR A 53 13.54 16.79 6.75
N ALA A 54 14.25 16.00 5.95
CA ALA A 54 15.45 16.46 5.26
C ALA A 54 15.15 17.61 4.27
N ALA A 55 14.04 17.52 3.54
CA ALA A 55 13.64 18.48 2.52
C ALA A 55 13.05 19.77 3.10
N TYR A 56 12.20 19.67 4.13
CA TYR A 56 11.44 20.81 4.64
C TYR A 56 11.91 21.32 6.00
N ARG A 57 12.66 20.51 6.77
CA ARG A 57 13.11 20.82 8.13
C ARG A 57 11.97 21.15 9.12
N GLU A 58 10.76 20.76 8.77
CA GLU A 58 9.54 20.93 9.56
C GLU A 58 8.96 19.56 9.90
N PHE A 59 8.69 19.30 11.17
CA PHE A 59 8.17 18.02 11.63
C PHE A 59 6.76 17.74 11.08
N ASP A 60 5.91 18.76 11.00
CA ASP A 60 4.55 18.62 10.45
C ASP A 60 4.57 18.17 8.99
N LYS A 61 5.44 18.78 8.16
CA LYS A 61 5.63 18.36 6.76
C LYS A 61 6.25 16.97 6.67
N ALA A 62 7.15 16.61 7.58
CA ALA A 62 7.70 15.26 7.64
C ALA A 62 6.61 14.21 7.91
N LEU A 63 5.68 14.49 8.83
CA LEU A 63 4.52 13.62 9.10
C LEU A 63 3.64 13.45 7.87
N TYR A 64 3.31 14.54 7.18
CA TYR A 64 2.52 14.45 5.95
C TYR A 64 3.24 13.69 4.83
N MET A 65 4.56 13.82 4.73
CA MET A 65 5.35 13.02 3.79
C MET A 65 5.35 11.54 4.17
N ALA A 66 5.36 11.20 5.45
CA ALA A 66 5.23 9.83 5.94
C ALA A 66 3.86 9.23 5.60
N ILE A 67 2.78 9.99 5.78
CA ILE A 67 1.41 9.58 5.39
C ILE A 67 1.34 9.36 3.87
N PHE A 68 1.96 10.23 3.07
CA PHE A 68 1.98 10.09 1.61
C PHE A 68 2.78 8.84 1.17
N ALA A 69 3.92 8.60 1.79
CA ALA A 69 4.73 7.39 1.56
C ALA A 69 3.96 6.11 1.89
N GLU A 70 3.27 6.11 3.03
CA GLU A 70 2.41 4.99 3.45
C GLU A 70 1.27 4.75 2.48
N ALA A 71 0.56 5.82 2.08
CA ALA A 71 -0.52 5.69 1.10
C ALA A 71 -0.04 5.10 -0.23
N ALA A 72 1.18 5.46 -0.67
CA ALA A 72 1.79 4.91 -1.87
C ALA A 72 2.15 3.43 -1.75
N PHE A 73 2.66 3.01 -0.58
CA PHE A 73 2.95 1.61 -0.27
C PHE A 73 1.66 0.78 -0.20
N LEU A 74 0.64 1.27 0.53
CA LEU A 74 -0.66 0.61 0.64
C LEU A 74 -1.37 0.50 -0.71
N THR A 75 -1.20 1.48 -1.60
CA THR A 75 -1.77 1.40 -2.96
C THR A 75 -1.16 0.26 -3.75
N HIS A 76 0.15 0.00 -3.62
CA HIS A 76 0.80 -1.15 -4.26
C HIS A 76 0.23 -2.46 -3.72
N LEU A 77 0.20 -2.60 -2.38
CA LEU A 77 -0.37 -3.77 -1.73
C LEU A 77 -1.81 -4.05 -2.17
N LEU A 78 -2.64 -3.01 -2.31
CA LEU A 78 -4.01 -3.13 -2.83
C LEU A 78 -4.05 -3.57 -4.29
N LEU A 79 -3.07 -3.18 -5.10
CA LEU A 79 -2.97 -3.58 -6.50
C LEU A 79 -2.57 -5.05 -6.64
N ASP A 80 -1.59 -5.51 -5.85
CA ASP A 80 -1.17 -6.92 -5.81
C ASP A 80 -2.33 -7.81 -5.39
N ASP A 81 -3.14 -7.31 -4.46
CA ASP A 81 -4.32 -8.02 -4.02
C ASP A 81 -5.34 -8.27 -5.14
N VAL A 82 -5.52 -7.26 -5.99
CA VAL A 82 -6.42 -7.32 -7.15
C VAL A 82 -5.84 -8.25 -8.23
N ALA A 83 -4.52 -8.31 -8.35
CA ALA A 83 -3.84 -9.12 -9.36
C ALA A 83 -3.66 -10.60 -8.95
N GLU A 84 -3.31 -10.87 -7.71
CA GLU A 84 -2.92 -12.20 -7.21
C GLU A 84 -3.97 -12.87 -6.32
N GLY A 85 -5.02 -12.15 -5.91
CA GLY A 85 -6.11 -12.69 -5.10
C GLY A 85 -5.75 -12.91 -3.62
N GLY A 86 -4.71 -12.25 -3.10
CA GLY A 86 -4.43 -12.18 -1.66
C GLY A 86 -2.97 -12.26 -1.24
N CYS A 87 -2.56 -11.36 -0.32
CA CYS A 87 -1.27 -11.38 0.34
C CYS A 87 -1.38 -11.65 1.85
N THR A 88 -0.26 -11.95 2.51
CA THR A 88 -0.18 -12.21 3.95
C THR A 88 0.02 -10.90 4.74
N TYR A 89 -0.97 -10.02 4.68
CA TYR A 89 -0.86 -8.64 5.19
C TYR A 89 -0.57 -8.50 6.68
N LEU A 90 -0.91 -9.50 7.49
CA LEU A 90 -0.81 -9.45 8.97
C LEU A 90 0.35 -10.27 9.52
N TYR A 91 1.27 -10.76 8.69
CA TYR A 91 2.46 -11.45 9.17
C TYR A 91 3.27 -10.55 10.13
N PRO A 92 3.76 -11.07 11.28
CA PRO A 92 3.74 -12.48 11.74
C PRO A 92 2.55 -12.84 12.65
N LEU A 93 1.61 -11.93 12.87
CA LEU A 93 0.45 -12.16 13.74
C LEU A 93 -0.53 -13.16 13.11
N TYR A 94 -0.62 -13.16 11.77
CA TYR A 94 -1.41 -14.10 11.00
C TYR A 94 -0.76 -14.37 9.64
N ASN A 95 -0.58 -15.67 9.32
CA ASN A 95 0.15 -16.13 8.13
C ASN A 95 -0.78 -16.62 7.00
N GLY A 96 -2.10 -16.48 7.14
CA GLY A 96 -3.02 -16.80 6.06
C GLY A 96 -3.06 -15.68 5.02
N HIS A 97 -3.27 -16.05 3.75
CA HIS A 97 -3.56 -15.07 2.71
C HIS A 97 -4.87 -14.36 3.05
N ILE A 98 -4.78 -13.05 3.19
CA ILE A 98 -5.93 -12.17 3.33
C ILE A 98 -5.96 -11.38 2.05
N SER A 99 -7.07 -11.49 1.32
CA SER A 99 -7.32 -10.55 0.25
C SER A 99 -8.33 -9.53 0.69
N ILE A 100 -7.96 -8.27 0.53
CA ILE A 100 -8.82 -7.11 0.66
C ILE A 100 -9.87 -7.13 -0.46
N PHE A 101 -9.62 -7.71 -1.64
CA PHE A 101 -10.49 -7.79 -2.81
C PHE A 101 -10.81 -9.24 -3.28
N SER A 102 -10.75 -10.23 -2.38
CA SER A 102 -10.76 -11.68 -2.68
C SER A 102 -11.91 -12.20 -3.56
N MET A 103 -12.91 -11.38 -3.84
CA MET A 103 -14.15 -11.75 -4.50
C MET A 103 -14.27 -11.21 -5.92
N MET A 104 -13.19 -10.65 -6.49
CA MET A 104 -13.09 -10.45 -7.93
C MET A 104 -12.60 -11.70 -8.68
N ASP A 105 -12.00 -12.67 -7.97
CA ASP A 105 -11.69 -13.98 -8.54
C ASP A 105 -12.77 -15.03 -8.20
N THR A 106 -13.00 -15.87 -9.19
CA THR A 106 -14.15 -16.72 -9.43
C THR A 106 -14.28 -17.90 -8.46
N GLY A 107 -15.04 -17.73 -7.38
CA GLY A 107 -15.34 -18.79 -6.39
C GLY A 107 -16.72 -18.68 -5.74
N PHE A 108 -17.74 -18.40 -6.55
CA PHE A 108 -19.10 -17.99 -6.14
C PHE A 108 -19.99 -19.04 -5.42
N ALA A 109 -19.47 -20.18 -4.96
CA ALA A 109 -20.31 -21.28 -4.47
C ALA A 109 -20.33 -21.51 -2.94
N GLU A 110 -19.37 -20.96 -2.17
CA GLU A 110 -19.21 -21.35 -0.74
C GLU A 110 -19.35 -20.22 0.28
N ALA A 111 -19.28 -18.95 -0.11
CA ALA A 111 -19.43 -17.81 0.80
C ALA A 111 -20.81 -17.15 0.65
N GLY A 112 -21.64 -17.18 1.69
CA GLY A 112 -22.98 -16.57 1.66
C GLY A 112 -22.97 -15.06 1.37
N LEU A 113 -24.05 -14.55 0.77
CA LEU A 113 -24.27 -13.15 0.33
C LEU A 113 -23.82 -12.09 1.35
N PHE A 114 -24.10 -12.30 2.64
CA PHE A 114 -23.73 -11.35 3.69
C PHE A 114 -22.22 -11.20 3.86
N LYS A 115 -21.47 -12.30 3.79
CA LYS A 115 -20.00 -12.26 3.85
C LYS A 115 -19.46 -11.50 2.64
N TYR A 116 -20.08 -11.69 1.47
CA TYR A 116 -19.71 -10.98 0.24
C TYR A 116 -19.90 -9.46 0.34
N LEU A 117 -21.07 -9.02 0.80
CA LEU A 117 -21.37 -7.60 0.94
C LEU A 117 -20.44 -6.92 1.96
N ILE A 118 -20.16 -7.60 3.07
CA ILE A 118 -19.25 -7.08 4.11
C ILE A 118 -17.84 -6.95 3.57
N VAL A 119 -17.29 -8.00 2.95
CA VAL A 119 -15.92 -7.97 2.40
C VAL A 119 -15.82 -6.86 1.35
N SER A 120 -16.71 -6.86 0.35
CA SER A 120 -16.72 -5.83 -0.71
C SER A 120 -16.80 -4.40 -0.16
N PHE A 121 -17.64 -4.17 0.86
CA PHE A 121 -17.76 -2.85 1.49
C PHE A 121 -16.45 -2.45 2.20
N VAL A 122 -15.84 -3.37 2.94
CA VAL A 122 -14.54 -3.14 3.61
C VAL A 122 -13.45 -2.86 2.57
N SER A 123 -13.42 -3.58 1.44
CA SER A 123 -12.46 -3.34 0.36
C SER A 123 -12.55 -1.92 -0.18
N VAL A 124 -13.75 -1.52 -0.61
CA VAL A 124 -13.99 -0.18 -1.16
C VAL A 124 -13.68 0.89 -0.13
N PHE A 125 -14.04 0.65 1.14
CA PHE A 125 -13.69 1.55 2.23
C PHE A 125 -12.17 1.69 2.40
N CYS A 126 -11.40 0.59 2.36
CA CYS A 126 -9.94 0.63 2.44
C CYS A 126 -9.32 1.44 1.29
N VAL A 127 -9.78 1.22 0.04
CA VAL A 127 -9.34 2.03 -1.12
C VAL A 127 -9.62 3.51 -0.90
N PHE A 128 -10.85 3.81 -0.47
CA PHE A 128 -11.26 5.18 -0.23
C PHE A 128 -10.40 5.85 0.85
N VAL A 129 -10.08 5.14 1.93
CA VAL A 129 -9.18 5.61 2.98
C VAL A 129 -7.77 5.88 2.44
N VAL A 130 -7.20 4.96 1.64
CA VAL A 130 -5.85 5.14 1.07
C VAL A 130 -5.80 6.36 0.13
N ILE A 131 -6.83 6.53 -0.71
CA ILE A 131 -6.97 7.73 -1.55
C ILE A 131 -7.07 8.99 -0.70
N LEU A 132 -7.91 8.99 0.34
CA LEU A 132 -8.06 10.13 1.24
C LEU A 132 -6.76 10.46 1.98
N MET A 133 -5.98 9.47 2.42
CA MET A 133 -4.66 9.67 3.02
C MET A 133 -3.72 10.38 2.05
N ALA A 134 -3.65 9.93 0.80
CA ALA A 134 -2.83 10.54 -0.23
C ALA A 134 -3.27 11.99 -0.51
N LEU A 135 -4.56 12.23 -0.70
CA LEU A 135 -5.13 13.56 -0.93
C LEU A 135 -4.89 14.50 0.25
N PHE A 136 -5.11 14.01 1.47
CA PHE A 136 -4.90 14.77 2.70
C PHE A 136 -3.44 15.20 2.86
N ALA A 137 -2.50 14.29 2.60
CA ALA A 137 -1.07 14.60 2.64
C ALA A 137 -0.68 15.59 1.53
N LEU A 138 -1.13 15.36 0.30
CA LEU A 138 -0.82 16.21 -0.85
C LEU A 138 -1.34 17.65 -0.69
N ASN A 139 -2.52 17.83 -0.09
CA ASN A 139 -3.08 19.14 0.23
C ASN A 139 -2.12 19.97 1.10
N LYS A 140 -1.39 19.34 2.03
CA LYS A 140 -0.41 20.01 2.90
C LYS A 140 0.86 20.46 2.19
N PHE A 141 1.06 20.00 0.96
CA PHE A 141 2.12 20.46 0.07
C PHE A 141 1.60 21.41 -1.02
N GLY A 142 0.37 21.93 -0.89
CA GLY A 142 -0.23 22.87 -1.84
C GLY A 142 -0.73 22.21 -3.12
N PHE A 143 -0.93 20.89 -3.13
CA PHE A 143 -1.56 20.19 -4.23
C PHE A 143 -3.07 20.37 -4.13
N GLU A 144 -3.62 21.29 -4.92
CA GLU A 144 -5.06 21.54 -4.99
C GLU A 144 -5.64 20.88 -6.24
N PHE A 145 -6.71 20.09 -6.10
CA PHE A 145 -7.57 19.65 -7.20
C PHE A 145 -8.56 20.75 -7.61
N GLY A 146 -8.11 22.01 -7.62
CA GLY A 146 -8.93 23.14 -8.01
C GLY A 146 -8.98 23.27 -9.53
N TYR A 147 -10.19 23.29 -10.12
CA TYR A 147 -10.37 23.87 -11.44
C TYR A 147 -9.95 25.35 -11.33
N ARG A 148 -8.74 25.67 -11.78
CA ARG A 148 -8.33 27.05 -11.97
C ARG A 148 -9.17 27.60 -13.13
N ALA A 149 -10.25 28.29 -12.82
CA ALA A 149 -10.79 29.27 -13.74
C ALA A 149 -9.72 30.36 -13.86
N GLU A 150 -8.81 30.20 -14.82
CA GLU A 150 -7.87 31.24 -15.20
C GLU A 150 -8.66 32.54 -15.42
N LYS A 151 -8.22 33.61 -14.76
CA LYS A 151 -8.73 34.97 -14.94
C LYS A 151 -8.00 35.66 -16.08
#